data_AF-A0A8G2C5U2-F1
#
_entry.id   AF-A0A8G2C5U2-F1
#
_cell.length_a   1.000
_cell.length_b   1.000
_cell.length_c   1.000
_cell.angle_alpha   90.00
_cell.angle_beta   90.00
_cell.angle_gamma   90.00
#
_symmetry.space_group_name_H-M   'P 1'
#
loop_
_entity.id
_entity.type
_entity.pdbx_description
1 polymer ?
#
loop_
_entity_poly.entity_id
_entity_poly.type
_entity_poly.pdbx_seq_one_letter_code
_entity_poly.pdbx_strand_id
1 'polypeptide(L)'
;MYIKRFVLAFLLVLAPFAAMASAPGVHPVSPDTGLKMLTEGNLRFALGQSTHPNTSFSRRLLTTTEGQAPFATVIACSDSRVPVEILFDQGVGDLFVIKVAGNVADTDEIGSAEYGVDHLGTPVLMVLGHTYCGAVTAVTTGAEVHGSIPALVDNIVPAVEKARHEHPDADTPELIVKAIEANVWQAIEDLLGKSHAIADRAKDGRVVVVGAVYDILTGKVNILGTHPRQTELLGGVTPPAHADAAMHAEPAKDVVAHAEPAHAEPAHAEPADAAHTEPAVEKAKAEGHGEAAEAPSSGGFGFFSFIVFVLLLIGAVFVLDKKILNPDQN
;
A
#
# COMPACT_ATOMS: atom_id res chain seq x y z
N MET A 1 -46.36 34.31 29.18
CA MET A 1 -46.18 32.96 29.77
C MET A 1 -46.24 31.88 28.67
N TYR A 2 -45.40 32.02 27.65
CA TYR A 2 -45.20 31.08 26.54
C TYR A 2 -43.75 31.28 26.13
N ILE A 3 -42.97 30.20 26.01
CA ILE A 3 -41.52 30.05 25.72
C ILE A 3 -40.88 29.22 26.85
N LYS A 4 -41.28 27.94 26.97
CA LYS A 4 -40.55 26.90 27.73
C LYS A 4 -40.85 25.49 27.21
N ARG A 5 -41.07 25.31 25.89
CA ARG A 5 -41.39 23.99 25.31
C ARG A 5 -40.67 23.63 24.00
N PHE A 6 -39.60 24.34 23.63
CA PHE A 6 -38.88 24.09 22.37
C PHE A 6 -37.37 23.83 22.50
N VAL A 7 -36.87 23.54 23.70
CA VAL A 7 -35.43 23.28 23.92
C VAL A 7 -35.12 21.80 24.21
N LEU A 8 -36.11 20.90 24.14
CA LEU A 8 -35.94 19.48 24.49
C LEU A 8 -36.16 18.52 23.32
N ALA A 9 -35.68 18.88 22.12
CA ALA A 9 -35.74 17.98 20.96
C ALA A 9 -34.53 18.08 20.02
N PHE A 10 -33.41 18.70 20.45
CA PHE A 10 -32.21 18.87 19.62
C PHE A 10 -30.93 18.38 20.29
N LEU A 11 -31.05 17.43 21.22
CA LEU A 11 -29.92 16.83 21.96
C LEU A 11 -29.88 15.28 21.82
N LEU A 12 -30.37 14.74 20.70
CA LEU A 12 -30.39 13.28 20.48
C LEU A 12 -30.06 12.86 19.04
N VAL A 13 -29.23 13.64 18.32
CA VAL A 13 -28.56 13.16 17.09
C VAL A 13 -27.10 13.64 17.03
N LEU A 14 -26.39 13.48 18.16
CA LEU A 14 -24.96 13.23 18.14
C LEU A 14 -24.81 11.80 18.65
N ALA A 15 -25.19 10.83 17.81
CA ALA A 15 -24.64 9.51 17.97
C ALA A 15 -23.12 9.70 17.92
N PRO A 16 -22.36 9.27 18.93
CA PRO A 16 -20.94 9.22 18.75
C PRO A 16 -20.72 8.31 17.55
N PHE A 17 -19.92 8.76 16.57
CA PHE A 17 -19.06 7.84 15.85
C PHE A 17 -18.21 7.18 16.95
N ALA A 18 -18.79 6.17 17.60
CA ALA A 18 -18.04 5.23 18.38
C ALA A 18 -17.25 4.48 17.32
N ALA A 19 -16.09 5.05 16.98
CA ALA A 19 -14.96 4.23 16.62
C ALA A 19 -14.96 3.13 17.68
N MET A 20 -15.29 1.91 17.28
CA MET A 20 -14.84 0.76 18.02
C MET A 20 -13.32 0.78 17.87
N ALA A 21 -12.68 1.63 18.67
CA ALA A 21 -11.33 1.42 19.10
C ALA A 21 -11.38 0.04 19.76
N SER A 22 -10.97 -0.97 18.99
CA SER A 22 -10.74 -2.30 19.50
C SER A 22 -9.90 -2.12 20.77
N ALA A 23 -10.34 -2.74 21.87
CA ALA A 23 -9.65 -2.59 23.15
C ALA A 23 -8.14 -2.80 22.94
N PRO A 24 -7.26 -1.94 23.49
CA PRO A 24 -5.84 -2.08 23.27
C PRO A 24 -5.41 -3.39 23.93
N GLY A 25 -5.08 -4.42 23.13
CA GLY A 25 -4.51 -5.62 23.72
C GLY A 25 -4.31 -6.82 22.82
N VAL A 26 -5.32 -7.29 22.07
CA VAL A 26 -5.21 -8.61 21.42
C VAL A 26 -6.05 -8.64 20.14
N HIS A 27 -5.39 -8.68 18.99
CA HIS A 27 -6.03 -9.08 17.74
C HIS A 27 -6.40 -10.57 17.84
N PRO A 28 -7.55 -11.02 17.32
CA PRO A 28 -7.98 -12.43 17.44
C PRO A 28 -7.00 -13.43 16.82
N VAL A 29 -6.16 -12.95 15.90
CA VAL A 29 -5.08 -13.72 15.26
C VAL A 29 -3.76 -13.40 15.97
N SER A 30 -3.01 -14.42 16.40
CA SER A 30 -1.65 -14.24 16.93
C SER A 30 -0.64 -13.99 15.80
N PRO A 31 0.53 -13.39 16.07
CA PRO A 31 1.58 -13.20 15.07
C PRO A 31 1.96 -14.50 14.33
N ASP A 32 2.16 -15.60 15.08
CA ASP A 32 2.48 -16.91 14.49
C ASP A 32 1.37 -17.45 13.58
N THR A 33 0.11 -17.25 13.98
CA THR A 33 -1.05 -17.67 13.17
C THR A 33 -1.13 -16.83 11.91
N GLY A 34 -0.91 -15.51 12.00
CA GLY A 34 -0.91 -14.62 10.84
C GLY A 34 0.19 -14.97 9.84
N LEU A 35 1.42 -15.22 10.30
CA LEU A 35 2.52 -15.67 9.44
C LEU A 35 2.19 -17.00 8.77
N LYS A 36 1.62 -17.95 9.51
CA LYS A 36 1.18 -19.22 8.96
C LYS A 36 0.12 -19.05 7.87
N MET A 37 -0.86 -18.16 8.08
CA MET A 37 -1.89 -17.85 7.08
C MET A 37 -1.29 -17.28 5.78
N LEU A 38 -0.30 -16.38 5.89
CA LEU A 38 0.44 -15.88 4.73
C LEU A 38 1.18 -17.01 4.01
N THR A 39 1.98 -17.80 4.73
CA THR A 39 2.79 -18.88 4.13
C THR A 39 1.92 -19.96 3.47
N GLU A 40 0.84 -20.40 4.13
CA GLU A 40 -0.09 -21.39 3.54
C GLU A 40 -0.84 -20.82 2.33
N GLY A 41 -1.21 -19.54 2.38
CA GLY A 41 -1.83 -18.83 1.27
C GLY A 41 -0.91 -18.71 0.06
N ASN A 42 0.35 -18.35 0.28
CA ASN A 42 1.34 -18.31 -0.79
C ASN A 42 1.65 -19.69 -1.37
N LEU A 43 1.69 -20.72 -0.55
CA LEU A 43 1.84 -22.09 -1.04
C LEU A 43 0.69 -22.47 -1.98
N ARG A 44 -0.55 -22.13 -1.64
CA ARG A 44 -1.70 -22.37 -2.54
C ARG A 44 -1.55 -21.60 -3.85
N PHE A 45 -1.17 -20.32 -3.79
CA PHE A 45 -0.94 -19.51 -4.99
C PHE A 45 0.16 -20.11 -5.88
N ALA A 46 1.34 -20.41 -5.33
CA ALA A 46 2.47 -20.96 -6.07
C ALA A 46 2.18 -22.32 -6.71
N LEU A 47 1.27 -23.11 -6.12
CA LEU A 47 0.83 -24.40 -6.65
C LEU A 47 -0.36 -24.30 -7.62
N GLY A 48 -0.91 -23.09 -7.87
CA GLY A 48 -2.11 -22.90 -8.68
C GLY A 48 -3.39 -23.44 -8.03
N GLN A 49 -3.44 -23.45 -6.70
CA GLN A 49 -4.50 -24.02 -5.87
C GLN A 49 -5.23 -22.96 -5.01
N SER A 50 -5.18 -21.70 -5.44
CA SER A 50 -5.87 -20.59 -4.75
C SER A 50 -7.35 -20.86 -4.55
N THR A 51 -7.85 -20.49 -3.37
CA THR A 51 -9.27 -20.65 -2.99
C THR A 51 -10.06 -19.36 -3.15
N HIS A 52 -9.38 -18.21 -3.29
CA HIS A 52 -9.97 -16.89 -3.43
C HIS A 52 -10.98 -16.56 -2.31
N PRO A 53 -10.56 -16.66 -1.04
CA PRO A 53 -11.46 -16.44 0.09
C PRO A 53 -11.94 -14.98 0.12
N ASN A 54 -13.05 -14.73 0.81
CA ASN A 54 -13.45 -13.36 1.17
C ASN A 54 -13.62 -12.39 -0.03
N THR A 55 -14.06 -12.92 -1.18
CA THR A 55 -14.35 -12.15 -2.42
C THR A 55 -15.85 -11.87 -2.63
N SER A 56 -16.70 -12.37 -1.73
CA SER A 56 -18.16 -12.31 -1.90
C SER A 56 -18.75 -10.90 -1.69
N PHE A 57 -19.96 -10.66 -2.20
CA PHE A 57 -20.73 -9.44 -1.90
C PHE A 57 -20.95 -9.27 -0.40
N SER A 58 -21.33 -10.35 0.29
CA SER A 58 -21.58 -10.34 1.74
C SER A 58 -20.33 -9.92 2.52
N ARG A 59 -19.14 -10.37 2.09
CA ARG A 59 -17.88 -9.93 2.72
C ARG A 59 -17.65 -8.43 2.52
N ARG A 60 -17.84 -7.91 1.31
CA ARG A 60 -17.71 -6.47 1.02
C ARG A 60 -18.70 -5.62 1.82
N LEU A 61 -19.95 -6.08 1.95
CA LEU A 61 -20.95 -5.41 2.77
C LEU A 61 -20.49 -5.35 4.23
N LEU A 62 -20.08 -6.50 4.79
CA LEU A 62 -19.59 -6.61 6.16
C LEU A 62 -18.43 -5.65 6.43
N THR A 63 -17.38 -5.65 5.60
CA THR A 63 -16.20 -4.79 5.82
C THR A 63 -16.52 -3.31 5.64
N THR A 64 -17.56 -2.98 4.87
CA THR A 64 -18.03 -1.59 4.68
C THR A 64 -18.84 -1.11 5.88
N THR A 65 -19.72 -1.95 6.42
CA THR A 65 -20.66 -1.55 7.48
C THR A 65 -20.10 -1.72 8.90
N GLU A 66 -19.24 -2.71 9.11
CA GLU A 66 -18.69 -3.07 10.42
C GLU A 66 -17.19 -2.77 10.56
N GLY A 67 -16.55 -2.32 9.48
CA GLY A 67 -15.13 -2.01 9.43
C GLY A 67 -14.26 -3.21 9.02
N GLN A 68 -12.97 -2.93 8.86
CA GLN A 68 -11.96 -3.94 8.50
C GLN A 68 -11.19 -4.41 9.74
N ALA A 69 -10.76 -5.67 9.71
CA ALA A 69 -9.91 -6.28 10.74
C ALA A 69 -8.83 -7.15 10.07
N PRO A 70 -7.90 -6.54 9.33
CA PRO A 70 -6.83 -7.27 8.67
C PRO A 70 -5.91 -7.92 9.71
N PHE A 71 -5.39 -9.11 9.42
CA PHE A 71 -4.47 -9.80 10.33
C PHE A 71 -3.00 -9.52 9.99
N ALA A 72 -2.71 -8.85 8.89
CA ALA A 72 -1.35 -8.45 8.53
C ALA A 72 -1.35 -7.11 7.80
N THR A 73 -0.35 -6.29 8.11
CA THR A 73 0.07 -5.17 7.28
C THR A 73 1.21 -5.63 6.38
N VAL A 74 1.13 -5.34 5.08
CA VAL A 74 2.18 -5.72 4.12
C VAL A 74 2.60 -4.48 3.32
N ILE A 75 3.87 -4.12 3.42
CA ILE A 75 4.51 -3.14 2.53
C ILE A 75 5.12 -3.91 1.36
N ALA A 76 4.76 -3.55 0.14
CA ALA A 76 5.23 -4.23 -1.07
C ALA A 76 5.55 -3.23 -2.18
N CYS A 77 6.22 -3.72 -3.23
CA CYS A 77 6.55 -2.88 -4.38
C CYS A 77 5.29 -2.53 -5.20
N SER A 78 5.20 -1.32 -5.74
CA SER A 78 4.16 -0.92 -6.73
C SER A 78 4.19 -1.74 -8.03
N ASP A 79 5.20 -2.58 -8.24
CA ASP A 79 5.28 -3.51 -9.38
C ASP A 79 3.96 -4.27 -9.55
N SER A 80 3.43 -4.24 -10.77
CA SER A 80 2.12 -4.80 -11.11
C SER A 80 2.10 -6.33 -11.04
N ARG A 81 3.28 -6.97 -11.04
CA ARG A 81 3.46 -8.41 -10.88
C ARG A 81 3.44 -8.85 -9.42
N VAL A 82 3.30 -7.93 -8.47
CA VAL A 82 3.21 -8.21 -7.03
C VAL A 82 1.78 -7.92 -6.51
N PRO A 83 0.79 -8.77 -6.82
CA PRO A 83 -0.57 -8.64 -6.31
C PRO A 83 -0.68 -9.30 -4.92
N VAL A 84 -0.46 -8.52 -3.86
CA VAL A 84 -0.27 -9.02 -2.48
C VAL A 84 -1.41 -9.92 -1.98
N GLU A 85 -2.66 -9.52 -2.18
CA GLU A 85 -3.82 -10.31 -1.75
C GLU A 85 -3.94 -11.62 -2.54
N ILE A 86 -3.62 -11.58 -3.84
CA ILE A 86 -3.68 -12.77 -4.71
C ILE A 86 -2.55 -13.74 -4.35
N LEU A 87 -1.32 -13.23 -4.19
CA LEU A 87 -0.15 -14.06 -3.94
C LEU A 87 -0.15 -14.70 -2.55
N PHE A 88 -0.91 -14.15 -1.59
CA PHE A 88 -1.17 -14.76 -0.28
C PHE A 88 -2.54 -15.44 -0.19
N ASP A 89 -3.27 -15.57 -1.29
CA ASP A 89 -4.62 -16.16 -1.35
C ASP A 89 -5.56 -15.63 -0.25
N GLN A 90 -5.62 -14.31 -0.11
CA GLN A 90 -6.46 -13.56 0.82
C GLN A 90 -7.48 -12.70 0.08
N GLY A 91 -8.51 -12.23 0.79
CA GLY A 91 -9.59 -11.42 0.23
C GLY A 91 -9.78 -10.07 0.91
N VAL A 92 -10.98 -9.52 0.69
CA VAL A 92 -11.31 -8.16 1.12
C VAL A 92 -11.28 -8.04 2.65
N GLY A 93 -10.47 -7.11 3.16
CA GLY A 93 -10.35 -6.82 4.59
C GLY A 93 -9.46 -7.79 5.38
N ASP A 94 -8.77 -8.70 4.70
CA ASP A 94 -7.88 -9.69 5.35
C ASP A 94 -6.45 -9.14 5.52
N LEU A 95 -5.98 -8.33 4.57
CA LEU A 95 -4.67 -7.68 4.57
C LEU A 95 -4.81 -6.15 4.49
N PHE A 96 -3.91 -5.44 5.16
CA PHE A 96 -3.72 -4.00 4.99
C PHE A 96 -2.47 -3.76 4.14
N VAL A 97 -2.66 -3.43 2.86
CA VAL A 97 -1.57 -3.41 1.88
C VAL A 97 -1.13 -1.99 1.56
N ILE A 98 0.18 -1.75 1.62
CA ILE A 98 0.84 -0.50 1.24
C ILE A 98 1.75 -0.82 0.05
N LYS A 99 1.55 -0.14 -1.09
CA LYS A 99 2.35 -0.36 -2.30
C LYS A 99 3.10 0.90 -2.72
N VAL A 100 4.43 0.86 -2.69
CA VAL A 100 5.32 1.93 -3.17
C VAL A 100 6.44 1.34 -4.02
N ALA A 101 6.93 2.03 -5.05
CA ALA A 101 8.03 1.50 -5.87
C ALA A 101 9.27 1.23 -4.99
N GLY A 102 9.85 0.04 -5.13
CA GLY A 102 10.98 -0.39 -4.31
C GLY A 102 10.63 -0.76 -2.87
N ASN A 103 9.34 -0.90 -2.49
CA ASN A 103 8.91 -1.31 -1.13
C ASN A 103 9.62 -0.55 0.00
N VAL A 104 9.92 0.74 -0.24
CA VAL A 104 10.61 1.62 0.70
C VAL A 104 9.72 1.97 1.89
N ALA A 105 10.32 2.47 2.96
CA ALA A 105 9.60 2.99 4.11
C ALA A 105 10.06 4.42 4.42
N ASP A 106 9.24 5.39 4.03
CA ASP A 106 9.41 6.79 4.40
C ASP A 106 8.11 7.32 5.03
N THR A 107 7.92 8.63 5.08
CA THR A 107 6.85 9.31 5.84
C THR A 107 5.46 8.71 5.60
N ASP A 108 5.06 8.51 4.34
CA ASP A 108 3.71 8.05 4.00
C ASP A 108 3.53 6.54 4.25
N GLU A 109 4.55 5.74 3.96
CA GLU A 109 4.51 4.29 4.19
C GLU A 109 4.58 3.96 5.67
N ILE A 110 5.42 4.67 6.44
CA ILE A 110 5.52 4.52 7.89
C ILE A 110 4.20 4.92 8.53
N GLY A 111 3.62 6.09 8.19
CA GLY A 111 2.34 6.52 8.73
C GLY A 111 1.20 5.54 8.40
N SER A 112 1.22 4.96 7.20
CA SER A 112 0.27 3.91 6.83
C SER A 112 0.50 2.62 7.62
N ALA A 113 1.75 2.22 7.85
CA ALA A 113 2.09 1.05 8.64
C ALA A 113 1.71 1.23 10.12
N GLU A 114 1.89 2.43 10.68
CA GLU A 114 1.41 2.81 12.02
C GLU A 114 -0.10 2.66 12.12
N TYR A 115 -0.86 3.09 11.10
CA TYR A 115 -2.31 2.88 11.08
C TYR A 115 -2.65 1.38 11.08
N GLY A 116 -1.97 0.56 10.29
CA GLY A 116 -2.18 -0.89 10.29
C GLY A 116 -1.86 -1.54 11.65
N VAL A 117 -0.69 -1.26 12.19
CA VAL A 117 -0.18 -1.92 13.41
C VAL A 117 -0.82 -1.39 14.68
N ASP A 118 -0.94 -0.06 14.82
CA ASP A 118 -1.39 0.56 16.06
C ASP A 118 -2.91 0.78 16.09
N HIS A 119 -3.49 1.27 14.99
CA HIS A 119 -4.92 1.57 14.92
C HIS A 119 -5.77 0.33 14.59
N LEU A 120 -5.40 -0.44 13.56
CA LEU A 120 -6.11 -1.68 13.21
C LEU A 120 -5.64 -2.89 14.04
N GLY A 121 -4.45 -2.79 14.65
CA GLY A 121 -3.93 -3.83 15.54
C GLY A 121 -3.40 -5.05 14.81
N THR A 122 -2.87 -4.90 13.59
CA THR A 122 -2.35 -6.06 12.83
C THR A 122 -1.19 -6.74 13.59
N PRO A 123 -1.27 -8.07 13.84
CA PRO A 123 -0.25 -8.81 14.57
C PRO A 123 1.01 -9.13 13.72
N VAL A 124 0.96 -8.91 12.41
CA VAL A 124 2.08 -9.13 11.49
C VAL A 124 2.31 -7.87 10.67
N LEU A 125 3.55 -7.41 10.60
CA LEU A 125 4.02 -6.40 9.65
C LEU A 125 5.09 -7.05 8.76
N MET A 126 4.79 -7.20 7.47
CA MET A 126 5.71 -7.77 6.50
C MET A 126 6.22 -6.71 5.53
N VAL A 127 7.53 -6.65 5.33
CA VAL A 127 8.15 -5.95 4.20
C VAL A 127 8.45 -6.98 3.12
N LEU A 128 7.76 -6.88 1.99
CA LEU A 128 7.83 -7.82 0.87
C LEU A 128 8.59 -7.19 -0.30
N GLY A 129 9.87 -7.55 -0.42
CA GLY A 129 10.65 -7.35 -1.63
C GLY A 129 10.29 -8.36 -2.72
N HIS A 130 10.86 -8.20 -3.91
CA HIS A 130 10.65 -9.17 -4.99
C HIS A 130 11.84 -9.26 -5.96
N THR A 131 11.99 -10.43 -6.59
CA THR A 131 12.98 -10.62 -7.67
C THR A 131 12.66 -9.70 -8.85
N TYR A 132 13.69 -9.29 -9.60
CA TYR A 132 13.55 -8.38 -10.76
C TYR A 132 12.88 -7.03 -10.44
N CYS A 133 13.16 -6.47 -9.26
CA CYS A 133 12.67 -5.14 -8.88
C CYS A 133 13.29 -4.04 -9.74
N GLY A 134 12.46 -3.34 -10.52
CA GLY A 134 12.91 -2.26 -11.40
C GLY A 134 13.52 -1.08 -10.64
N ALA A 135 12.96 -0.70 -9.49
CA ALA A 135 13.47 0.41 -8.68
C ALA A 135 14.86 0.11 -8.11
N VAL A 136 15.04 -1.07 -7.50
CA VAL A 136 16.34 -1.50 -6.99
C VAL A 136 17.35 -1.66 -8.13
N THR A 137 16.94 -2.25 -9.25
CA THR A 137 17.79 -2.39 -10.45
C THR A 137 18.28 -1.03 -10.95
N ALA A 138 17.38 -0.05 -11.06
CA ALA A 138 17.72 1.29 -11.53
C ALA A 138 18.78 1.97 -10.64
N VAL A 139 18.69 1.82 -9.32
CA VAL A 139 19.69 2.36 -8.40
C VAL A 139 21.01 1.59 -8.53
N THR A 140 20.97 0.27 -8.58
CA THR A 140 22.17 -0.57 -8.70
C THR A 140 22.96 -0.29 -9.98
N THR A 141 22.28 -0.02 -11.09
CA THR A 141 22.90 0.27 -12.39
C THR A 141 23.19 1.75 -12.64
N GLY A 142 22.80 2.64 -11.72
CA GLY A 142 22.99 4.08 -11.87
C GLY A 142 22.14 4.68 -12.99
N ALA A 143 20.93 4.17 -13.20
CA ALA A 143 20.00 4.70 -14.19
C ALA A 143 19.64 6.15 -13.89
N GLU A 144 19.59 6.98 -14.93
CA GLU A 144 19.13 8.37 -14.79
C GLU A 144 17.64 8.41 -14.46
N VAL A 145 17.29 9.17 -13.43
CA VAL A 145 15.92 9.34 -12.94
C VAL A 145 15.56 10.83 -12.85
N HIS A 146 14.29 11.16 -13.05
CA HIS A 146 13.82 12.54 -13.10
C HIS A 146 12.45 12.73 -12.42
N GLY A 147 12.07 13.99 -12.19
CA GLY A 147 10.81 14.32 -11.52
C GLY A 147 10.85 13.94 -10.05
N SER A 148 9.84 13.22 -9.56
CA SER A 148 9.76 12.77 -8.17
C SER A 148 10.48 11.45 -7.89
N ILE A 149 10.95 10.75 -8.94
CA ILE A 149 11.64 9.45 -8.80
C ILE A 149 12.94 9.55 -7.97
N PRO A 150 13.80 10.59 -8.10
CA PRO A 150 14.98 10.79 -7.26
C PRO A 150 14.72 10.62 -5.76
N ALA A 151 13.70 11.31 -5.23
CA ALA A 151 13.36 11.23 -3.79
C ALA A 151 12.93 9.82 -3.36
N LEU A 152 12.30 9.05 -4.26
CA LEU A 152 11.95 7.66 -3.99
C LEU A 152 13.20 6.76 -3.99
N VAL A 153 14.09 6.94 -4.95
CA VAL A 153 15.30 6.11 -5.03
C VAL A 153 16.33 6.45 -3.96
N ASP A 154 16.32 7.67 -3.41
CA ASP A 154 17.17 8.07 -2.27
C ASP A 154 16.95 7.17 -1.04
N ASN A 155 15.74 6.61 -0.87
CA ASN A 155 15.44 5.62 0.17
C ASN A 155 16.02 4.22 -0.12
N ILE A 156 16.40 3.93 -1.38
CA ILE A 156 16.96 2.63 -1.81
C ILE A 156 18.50 2.67 -1.84
N VAL A 157 19.10 3.84 -2.11
CA VAL A 157 20.56 4.03 -2.20
C VAL A 157 21.33 3.42 -1.02
N PRO A 158 20.94 3.61 0.26
CA PRO A 158 21.66 3.01 1.39
C PRO A 158 21.77 1.49 1.31
N ALA A 159 20.71 0.81 0.86
CA ALA A 159 20.69 -0.64 0.72
C ALA A 159 21.62 -1.13 -0.39
N VAL A 160 21.64 -0.44 -1.53
CA VAL A 160 22.52 -0.76 -2.67
C VAL A 160 23.98 -0.56 -2.30
N GLU A 161 24.31 0.55 -1.63
CA GLU A 161 25.69 0.83 -1.21
C GLU A 161 26.16 -0.16 -0.14
N LYS A 162 25.29 -0.55 0.79
CA LYS A 162 25.57 -1.64 1.75
C LYS A 162 25.85 -2.95 1.02
N ALA A 163 24.99 -3.35 0.08
CA ALA A 163 25.19 -4.58 -0.70
C ALA A 163 26.51 -4.55 -1.49
N ARG A 164 26.86 -3.40 -2.08
CA ARG A 164 28.13 -3.20 -2.81
C ARG A 164 29.34 -3.30 -1.89
N HIS A 165 29.23 -2.79 -0.66
CA HIS A 165 30.29 -2.87 0.33
C HIS A 165 30.49 -4.29 0.87
N GLU A 166 29.40 -5.01 1.15
CA GLU A 166 29.43 -6.38 1.66
C GLU A 166 29.81 -7.41 0.58
N HIS A 167 29.57 -7.10 -0.70
CA HIS A 167 29.84 -7.96 -1.85
C HIS A 167 30.64 -7.22 -2.95
N PRO A 168 31.90 -6.84 -2.69
CA PRO A 168 32.70 -6.04 -3.62
C PRO A 168 33.04 -6.76 -4.93
N ASP A 169 33.01 -8.10 -4.93
CA ASP A 169 33.35 -8.94 -6.07
C ASP A 169 32.11 -9.41 -6.87
N ALA A 170 30.90 -9.04 -6.44
CA ALA A 170 29.66 -9.42 -7.13
C ALA A 170 29.53 -8.69 -8.46
N ASP A 171 29.15 -9.41 -9.50
CA ASP A 171 28.76 -8.79 -10.76
C ASP A 171 27.42 -8.05 -10.64
N THR A 172 27.04 -7.28 -11.66
CA THR A 172 25.81 -6.47 -11.58
C THR A 172 24.55 -7.30 -11.32
N PRO A 173 24.28 -8.43 -12.01
CA PRO A 173 23.15 -9.30 -11.69
C PRO A 173 23.16 -9.82 -10.24
N GLU A 174 24.29 -10.33 -9.75
CA GLU A 174 24.40 -10.81 -8.38
C GLU A 174 24.17 -9.67 -7.37
N LEU A 175 24.77 -8.51 -7.62
CA LEU A 175 24.61 -7.33 -6.78
C LEU A 175 23.15 -6.87 -6.70
N ILE A 176 22.38 -6.94 -7.80
CA ILE A 176 20.94 -6.63 -7.78
C ILE A 176 20.20 -7.57 -6.83
N VAL A 177 20.50 -8.87 -6.87
CA VAL A 177 19.88 -9.86 -5.96
C VAL A 177 20.19 -9.52 -4.51
N LYS A 178 21.45 -9.20 -4.20
CA LYS A 178 21.87 -8.78 -2.84
C LYS A 178 21.20 -7.47 -2.42
N ALA A 179 21.11 -6.51 -3.32
CA ALA A 179 20.49 -5.21 -3.07
C ALA A 179 18.98 -5.34 -2.81
N ILE A 180 18.29 -6.27 -3.47
CA ILE A 180 16.85 -6.51 -3.21
C ILE A 180 16.64 -6.96 -1.77
N GLU A 181 17.44 -7.91 -1.29
CA GLU A 181 17.37 -8.37 0.11
C GLU A 181 17.77 -7.25 1.08
N ALA A 182 18.88 -6.56 0.80
CA ALA A 182 19.33 -5.42 1.61
C ALA A 182 18.26 -4.31 1.68
N ASN A 183 17.50 -4.10 0.62
CA ASN A 183 16.43 -3.10 0.58
C ASN A 183 15.22 -3.48 1.44
N VAL A 184 14.89 -4.77 1.55
CA VAL A 184 13.91 -5.25 2.54
C VAL A 184 14.39 -4.93 3.95
N TRP A 185 15.67 -5.20 4.24
CA TRP A 185 16.24 -4.90 5.55
C TRP A 185 16.30 -3.40 5.85
N GLN A 186 16.69 -2.58 4.88
CA GLN A 186 16.71 -1.12 5.00
C GLN A 186 15.33 -0.57 5.36
N ALA A 187 14.27 -1.01 4.68
CA ALA A 187 12.90 -0.58 5.00
C ALA A 187 12.46 -1.01 6.42
N ILE A 188 12.91 -2.18 6.91
CA ILE A 188 12.66 -2.59 8.30
C ILE A 188 13.46 -1.74 9.30
N GLU A 189 14.73 -1.42 8.99
CA GLU A 189 15.53 -0.49 9.79
C GLU A 189 14.84 0.88 9.88
N ASP A 190 14.31 1.38 8.77
CA ASP A 190 13.56 2.64 8.71
C ASP A 190 12.27 2.60 9.54
N LEU A 191 11.45 1.55 9.40
CA LEU A 191 10.23 1.36 10.18
C LEU A 191 10.51 1.35 11.69
N LEU A 192 11.48 0.53 12.12
CA LEU A 192 11.80 0.38 13.55
C LEU A 192 12.55 1.58 14.12
N GLY A 193 13.35 2.26 13.30
CA GLY A 193 14.15 3.42 13.71
C GLY A 193 13.37 4.73 13.73
N LYS A 194 12.39 4.90 12.84
CA LYS A 194 11.64 6.15 12.69
C LYS A 194 10.26 6.12 13.37
N SER A 195 9.68 4.94 13.61
CA SER A 195 8.37 4.81 14.28
C SER A 195 8.47 4.22 15.68
N HIS A 196 8.26 5.05 16.70
CA HIS A 196 8.10 4.56 18.08
C HIS A 196 6.86 3.68 18.25
N ALA A 197 5.77 3.97 17.53
CA ALA A 197 4.53 3.21 17.62
C ALA A 197 4.74 1.75 17.16
N ILE A 198 5.42 1.53 16.04
CA ILE A 198 5.75 0.17 15.56
C ILE A 198 6.79 -0.48 16.47
N ALA A 199 7.86 0.24 16.82
CA ALA A 199 8.94 -0.30 17.64
C ALA A 199 8.44 -0.78 19.02
N ASP A 200 7.58 -0.02 19.69
CA ASP A 200 7.07 -0.39 21.02
C ASP A 200 6.11 -1.58 20.95
N ARG A 201 5.28 -1.67 19.89
CA ARG A 201 4.43 -2.84 19.64
C ARG A 201 5.28 -4.10 19.39
N ALA A 202 6.40 -3.97 18.68
CA ALA A 202 7.32 -5.06 18.40
C ALA A 202 8.04 -5.52 19.68
N LYS A 203 8.53 -4.59 20.52
CA LYS A 203 9.15 -4.89 21.82
C LYS A 203 8.23 -5.73 22.72
N ASP A 204 6.96 -5.38 22.74
CA ASP A 204 5.95 -6.07 23.57
C ASP A 204 5.42 -7.37 22.94
N GLY A 205 5.89 -7.74 21.73
CA GLY A 205 5.45 -8.94 21.00
C GLY A 205 4.01 -8.86 20.46
N ARG A 206 3.43 -7.66 20.41
CA ARG A 206 2.08 -7.43 19.87
C ARG A 206 2.06 -7.47 18.34
N VAL A 207 3.18 -7.16 17.70
CA VAL A 207 3.41 -7.30 16.26
C VAL A 207 4.74 -7.99 16.02
N VAL A 208 4.80 -8.88 15.03
CA VAL A 208 6.06 -9.38 14.49
C VAL A 208 6.39 -8.64 13.19
N VAL A 209 7.60 -8.07 13.10
CA VAL A 209 8.08 -7.38 11.90
C VAL A 209 9.00 -8.33 11.14
N VAL A 210 8.65 -8.69 9.91
CA VAL A 210 9.39 -9.67 9.11
C VAL A 210 9.72 -9.16 7.71
N GLY A 211 10.89 -9.55 7.22
CA GLY A 211 11.29 -9.41 5.83
C GLY A 211 10.92 -10.64 5.01
N ALA A 212 10.56 -10.44 3.75
CA ALA A 212 10.31 -11.50 2.79
C ALA A 212 10.68 -11.08 1.37
N VAL A 213 10.99 -12.05 0.51
CA VAL A 213 11.23 -11.83 -0.93
C VAL A 213 10.30 -12.73 -1.73
N TYR A 214 9.49 -12.11 -2.57
CA TYR A 214 8.65 -12.78 -3.56
C TYR A 214 9.45 -13.07 -4.84
N ASP A 215 9.52 -14.34 -5.23
CA ASP A 215 10.03 -14.73 -6.53
C ASP A 215 8.90 -14.69 -7.58
N ILE A 216 8.98 -13.70 -8.46
CA ILE A 216 8.00 -13.49 -9.54
C ILE A 216 7.89 -14.70 -10.47
N LEU A 217 8.98 -15.45 -10.68
CA LEU A 217 8.97 -16.57 -11.63
C LEU A 217 8.29 -17.80 -11.05
N THR A 218 8.59 -18.13 -9.78
CA THR A 218 8.10 -19.35 -9.14
C THR A 218 6.79 -19.14 -8.38
N GLY A 219 6.40 -17.89 -8.13
CA GLY A 219 5.24 -17.56 -7.32
C GLY A 219 5.47 -17.72 -5.81
N LYS A 220 6.67 -18.10 -5.37
CA LYS A 220 6.98 -18.39 -3.97
C LYS A 220 7.45 -17.15 -3.22
N VAL A 221 7.05 -17.03 -1.97
CA VAL A 221 7.58 -16.05 -1.02
C VAL A 221 8.57 -16.75 -0.10
N ASN A 222 9.81 -16.29 -0.10
CA ASN A 222 10.83 -16.70 0.86
C ASN A 222 10.82 -15.75 2.05
N ILE A 223 10.47 -16.25 3.24
CA ILE A 223 10.47 -15.45 4.45
C ILE A 223 11.90 -15.40 5.01
N LEU A 224 12.42 -14.20 5.17
CA LEU A 224 13.76 -13.95 5.70
C LEU A 224 13.77 -13.96 7.24
N GLY A 225 12.61 -13.66 7.84
CA GLY A 225 12.42 -13.58 9.28
C GLY A 225 12.53 -12.15 9.80
N THR A 226 12.82 -12.02 11.10
CA THR A 226 13.05 -10.71 11.74
C THR A 226 14.39 -10.13 11.32
N HIS A 227 14.54 -8.81 11.45
CA HIS A 227 15.79 -8.14 11.08
C HIS A 227 16.99 -8.73 11.87
N PRO A 228 18.15 -9.03 11.25
CA PRO A 228 19.30 -9.62 11.94
C PRO A 228 19.81 -8.80 13.14
N ARG A 229 19.62 -7.47 13.09
CA ARG A 229 19.95 -6.52 14.17
C ARG A 229 18.73 -6.07 14.97
N GLN A 230 17.62 -6.81 14.97
CA GLN A 230 16.36 -6.37 15.57
C GLN A 230 16.52 -5.94 17.04
N THR A 231 17.25 -6.71 17.86
CA THR A 231 17.48 -6.34 19.27
C THR A 231 18.17 -4.98 19.39
N GLU A 232 19.13 -4.66 18.52
CA GLU A 232 19.82 -3.38 18.51
C GLU A 232 18.88 -2.24 18.11
N LEU A 233 18.12 -2.43 17.02
CA LEU A 233 17.13 -1.46 16.54
C LEU A 233 16.04 -1.16 17.57
N LEU A 234 15.71 -2.14 18.42
CA LEU A 234 14.75 -2.01 19.50
C LEU A 234 15.37 -1.57 20.83
N GLY A 235 16.58 -1.00 20.82
CA GLY A 235 17.21 -0.42 22.01
C GLY A 235 17.68 -1.46 23.03
N GLY A 236 18.08 -2.64 22.56
CA GLY A 236 18.54 -3.76 23.39
C GLY A 236 17.44 -4.69 23.89
N VAL A 237 16.18 -4.46 23.51
CA VAL A 237 15.06 -5.34 23.86
C VAL A 237 14.96 -6.45 22.83
N THR A 238 14.98 -7.70 23.29
CA THR A 238 14.71 -8.87 22.44
C THR A 238 13.23 -9.22 22.55
N PRO A 239 12.44 -9.09 21.47
CA PRO A 239 11.04 -9.48 21.47
C PRO A 239 10.84 -10.97 21.75
N PRO A 240 9.62 -11.39 22.12
CA PRO A 240 9.28 -12.80 22.20
C PRO A 240 9.63 -13.52 20.89
N ALA A 241 10.16 -14.74 21.02
CA ALA A 241 10.37 -15.58 19.85
C ALA A 241 9.02 -15.97 19.26
N HIS A 242 8.77 -15.50 18.04
CA HIS A 242 7.71 -16.01 17.18
C HIS A 242 8.28 -17.22 16.43
N ALA A 243 7.46 -18.26 16.23
CA ALA A 243 7.90 -19.52 15.64
C ALA A 243 8.73 -19.23 14.39
N ASP A 244 10.00 -19.69 14.38
CA ASP A 244 11.05 -19.28 13.44
C ASP A 244 10.48 -18.97 12.05
N ALA A 245 10.35 -17.67 11.75
CA ALA A 245 9.82 -17.18 10.49
C ALA A 245 10.72 -17.59 9.31
N ALA A 246 11.92 -18.11 9.56
CA ALA A 246 12.77 -18.77 8.59
C ALA A 246 12.20 -20.14 8.17
N MET A 247 11.05 -20.15 7.50
CA MET A 247 10.65 -21.29 6.67
C MET A 247 11.45 -21.19 5.37
N HIS A 248 12.71 -21.62 5.41
CA HIS A 248 13.60 -21.63 4.26
C HIS A 248 12.97 -22.45 3.12
N ALA A 249 12.49 -21.78 2.08
CA ALA A 249 12.59 -22.32 0.74
C ALA A 249 14.02 -22.06 0.29
N GLU A 250 14.76 -23.10 -0.13
CA GLU A 250 16.13 -22.90 -0.61
C GLU A 250 16.18 -21.80 -1.68
N PRO A 251 17.19 -20.91 -1.62
CA PRO A 251 17.33 -19.86 -2.62
C PRO A 251 17.41 -20.51 -4.01
N ALA A 252 16.67 -19.95 -4.97
CA ALA A 252 16.77 -20.33 -6.37
C ALA A 252 18.23 -20.13 -6.83
N LYS A 253 18.99 -21.23 -6.89
CA LYS A 253 20.41 -21.19 -7.24
C LYS A 253 20.68 -21.01 -8.73
N ASP A 254 19.66 -21.04 -9.59
CA ASP A 254 19.88 -21.04 -11.03
C ASP A 254 18.81 -20.23 -11.79
N VAL A 255 18.82 -18.90 -11.71
CA VAL A 255 18.22 -18.06 -12.77
C VAL A 255 18.98 -16.73 -12.94
N VAL A 256 20.21 -16.80 -13.45
CA VAL A 256 20.82 -15.67 -14.15
C VAL A 256 21.18 -16.13 -15.55
N ALA A 257 20.32 -15.83 -16.53
CA ALA A 257 20.71 -15.50 -17.91
C ALA A 257 19.49 -15.01 -18.69
N HIS A 258 19.69 -13.89 -19.40
CA HIS A 258 18.82 -13.30 -20.42
C HIS A 258 17.75 -12.29 -19.94
N ALA A 259 18.23 -11.16 -19.43
CA ALA A 259 17.60 -9.89 -19.79
C ALA A 259 18.56 -9.18 -20.77
N GLU A 260 18.33 -9.31 -22.07
CA GLU A 260 18.86 -8.33 -23.02
C GLU A 260 18.15 -7.00 -22.79
N PRO A 261 18.85 -5.86 -22.90
CA PRO A 261 18.21 -4.56 -22.80
C PRO A 261 17.22 -4.39 -23.96
N ALA A 262 16.01 -3.92 -23.64
CA ALA A 262 15.04 -3.54 -24.65
C ALA A 262 15.65 -2.46 -25.55
N HIS A 263 16.05 -2.87 -26.76
CA HIS A 263 16.39 -1.94 -27.83
C HIS A 263 15.11 -1.22 -28.24
N ALA A 264 15.07 0.10 -28.03
CA ALA A 264 14.09 0.96 -28.67
C ALA A 264 14.34 0.91 -30.19
N GLU A 265 13.46 0.22 -30.90
CA GLU A 265 13.48 0.16 -32.35
C GLU A 265 12.99 1.50 -32.93
N PRO A 266 13.70 2.13 -33.89
CA PRO A 266 13.26 3.38 -34.48
C PRO A 266 12.07 3.13 -35.42
N ALA A 267 11.01 3.93 -35.25
CA ALA A 267 9.83 3.89 -36.09
C ALA A 267 10.19 4.17 -37.56
N HIS A 268 10.15 3.14 -38.39
CA HIS A 268 10.16 3.27 -39.84
C HIS A 268 8.75 3.63 -40.32
N ALA A 269 8.63 4.80 -40.94
CA ALA A 269 7.46 5.21 -41.69
C ALA A 269 7.49 4.58 -43.09
N GLU A 270 6.44 3.86 -43.46
CA GLU A 270 6.09 3.62 -44.87
C GLU A 270 4.67 4.14 -45.15
N PRO A 271 4.41 4.66 -46.37
CA PRO A 271 3.21 5.42 -46.67
C PRO A 271 2.07 4.51 -47.12
N ALA A 272 0.87 4.73 -46.58
CA ALA A 272 -0.36 4.17 -47.10
C ALA A 272 -1.12 5.26 -47.87
N ASP A 273 -1.14 5.11 -49.19
CA ASP A 273 -1.99 5.86 -50.11
C ASP A 273 -3.22 4.98 -50.42
N ALA A 274 -4.41 5.41 -50.01
CA ALA A 274 -5.67 5.00 -50.62
C ALA A 274 -6.82 5.89 -50.12
N ALA A 275 -7.38 6.63 -51.07
CA ALA A 275 -8.50 7.53 -50.97
C ALA A 275 -9.76 6.92 -50.30
N HIS A 276 -10.37 7.68 -49.40
CA HIS A 276 -11.83 7.76 -49.28
C HIS A 276 -12.25 9.19 -48.93
N THR A 277 -13.17 9.69 -49.74
CA THR A 277 -13.81 11.00 -49.70
C THR A 277 -14.81 11.12 -48.57
N GLU A 278 -14.77 12.21 -47.80
CA GLU A 278 -15.91 12.72 -47.03
C GLU A 278 -16.11 14.23 -47.26
N PRO A 279 -17.36 14.73 -47.22
CA PRO A 279 -17.68 16.09 -47.63
C PRO A 279 -17.53 17.12 -46.50
N ALA A 280 -17.36 18.36 -46.94
CA ALA A 280 -17.08 19.55 -46.15
C ALA A 280 -18.14 19.91 -45.09
N VAL A 281 -17.66 20.38 -43.93
CA VAL A 281 -18.38 21.34 -43.08
C VAL A 281 -17.42 22.47 -42.67
N GLU A 282 -18.00 23.65 -42.68
CA GLU A 282 -17.50 25.01 -42.76
C GLU A 282 -16.80 25.53 -41.49
N LYS A 283 -15.71 26.30 -41.68
CA LYS A 283 -15.02 27.06 -40.61
C LYS A 283 -15.70 28.41 -40.39
N ALA A 284 -16.10 28.70 -39.16
CA ALA A 284 -16.29 30.06 -38.68
C ALA A 284 -15.11 30.46 -37.76
N LYS A 285 -14.46 31.57 -38.14
CA LYS A 285 -13.37 32.24 -37.44
C LYS A 285 -13.99 33.38 -36.62
N ALA A 286 -13.55 33.59 -35.38
CA ALA A 286 -13.76 34.85 -34.66
C ALA A 286 -12.51 35.19 -33.82
N GLU A 287 -11.87 36.27 -34.22
CA GLU A 287 -10.99 37.16 -33.44
C GLU A 287 -11.84 37.81 -32.32
N GLY A 288 -11.38 38.31 -31.16
CA GLY A 288 -10.09 38.62 -30.56
C GLY A 288 -10.39 39.41 -29.25
N HIS A 289 -9.36 40.03 -28.66
CA HIS A 289 -9.37 40.90 -27.45
C HIS A 289 -9.54 40.14 -26.13
N GLY A 290 -8.77 40.33 -25.06
CA GLY A 290 -7.82 41.37 -24.69
C GLY A 290 -7.93 41.53 -23.16
N GLU A 291 -6.84 41.95 -22.53
CA GLU A 291 -6.77 42.56 -21.20
C GLU A 291 -6.43 41.65 -20.00
N ALA A 292 -5.24 41.94 -19.46
CA ALA A 292 -4.74 41.49 -18.17
C ALA A 292 -5.41 42.29 -17.03
N ALA A 293 -5.68 41.61 -15.92
CA ALA A 293 -5.96 42.26 -14.64
C ALA A 293 -5.27 41.48 -13.51
N GLU A 294 -4.43 42.19 -12.77
CA GLU A 294 -3.75 41.75 -11.55
C GLU A 294 -4.63 41.93 -10.29
N ALA A 295 -4.32 41.08 -9.29
CA ALA A 295 -4.54 41.20 -7.83
C ALA A 295 -5.94 40.85 -7.25
N PRO A 296 -6.08 40.43 -5.96
CA PRO A 296 -5.08 40.43 -4.88
C PRO A 296 -4.92 39.12 -4.06
N SER A 297 -3.88 39.13 -3.23
CA SER A 297 -3.68 38.24 -2.08
C SER A 297 -4.73 38.39 -0.98
N SER A 298 -4.84 37.35 -0.14
CA SER A 298 -5.36 37.29 1.25
C SER A 298 -6.76 36.68 1.47
N GLY A 299 -6.87 35.90 2.55
CA GLY A 299 -8.10 35.75 3.34
C GLY A 299 -8.74 34.37 3.30
N GLY A 300 -8.84 33.74 4.46
CA GLY A 300 -9.35 32.37 4.62
C GLY A 300 -10.80 32.17 4.22
N PHE A 301 -11.05 31.07 3.51
CA PHE A 301 -12.35 30.43 3.38
C PHE A 301 -12.35 29.24 4.35
N GLY A 302 -13.19 29.11 5.37
CA GLY A 302 -14.52 29.68 5.57
C GLY A 302 -15.47 28.49 5.82
N PHE A 303 -15.48 28.00 7.06
CA PHE A 303 -16.28 26.90 7.64
C PHE A 303 -17.77 26.87 7.20
N PHE A 304 -18.28 27.98 6.66
CA PHE A 304 -19.62 28.14 6.10
C PHE A 304 -19.87 27.37 4.79
N SER A 305 -18.87 27.17 3.92
CA SER A 305 -19.10 26.46 2.64
C SER A 305 -19.28 24.95 2.84
N PHE A 306 -18.72 24.39 3.92
CA PHE A 306 -18.82 22.97 4.25
C PHE A 306 -20.19 22.62 4.87
N ILE A 307 -20.73 23.51 5.71
CA ILE A 307 -22.04 23.32 6.35
C ILE A 307 -23.18 23.31 5.32
N VAL A 308 -23.13 24.18 4.31
CA VAL A 308 -24.14 24.21 3.23
C VAL A 308 -24.10 22.92 2.39
N PHE A 309 -22.91 22.37 2.16
CA PHE A 309 -22.75 21.12 1.40
C PHE A 309 -23.26 19.89 2.19
N VAL A 310 -22.98 19.84 3.50
CA VAL A 310 -23.47 18.76 4.38
C VAL A 310 -25.01 18.81 4.53
N LEU A 311 -25.60 20.01 4.61
CA LEU A 311 -27.07 20.15 4.69
C LEU A 311 -27.78 19.73 3.38
N LEU A 312 -27.16 19.96 2.22
CA LEU A 312 -27.67 19.48 0.93
C LEU A 312 -27.62 17.95 0.81
N LEU A 313 -26.57 17.30 1.33
CA LEU A 313 -26.45 15.85 1.34
C LEU A 313 -27.45 15.18 2.29
N ILE A 314 -27.67 15.74 3.49
CA ILE A 314 -28.68 15.23 4.44
C ILE A 314 -30.09 15.38 3.86
N GLY A 315 -30.37 16.49 3.15
CA GLY A 315 -31.63 16.69 2.45
C GLY A 315 -31.88 15.67 1.34
N ALA A 316 -30.84 15.31 0.57
CA ALA A 316 -30.94 14.32 -0.51
C ALA A 316 -31.23 12.90 0.02
N VAL A 317 -30.62 12.52 1.15
CA VAL A 317 -30.86 11.22 1.80
C VAL A 317 -32.31 11.09 2.28
N PHE A 318 -32.90 12.15 2.84
CA PHE A 318 -34.31 12.13 3.29
C PHE A 318 -35.33 12.06 2.14
N VAL A 319 -35.00 12.61 0.97
CA VAL A 319 -35.87 12.55 -0.22
C VAL A 319 -35.84 11.16 -0.87
N LEU A 320 -34.68 10.49 -0.83
CA LEU A 320 -34.54 9.12 -1.34
C LEU A 320 -35.25 8.11 -0.43
N ASP A 321 -35.19 8.27 0.89
CA ASP A 321 -35.82 7.35 1.86
C ASP A 321 -37.36 7.39 1.77
N LYS A 322 -37.94 8.57 1.53
CA LYS A 322 -39.40 8.71 1.30
C LYS A 322 -39.89 8.05 0.00
N LYS A 323 -39.08 8.03 -1.06
CA LYS A 323 -39.44 7.38 -2.34
C LYS A 323 -39.32 5.86 -2.29
N ILE A 324 -38.43 5.33 -1.44
CA ILE A 324 -38.24 3.89 -1.28
C ILE A 324 -39.32 3.27 -0.38
N LEU A 325 -39.83 4.02 0.62
CA LEU A 325 -40.82 3.52 1.57
C LEU A 325 -42.29 3.68 1.12
N ASN A 326 -42.59 4.43 0.05
CA ASN A 326 -43.95 4.54 -0.46
C ASN A 326 -44.00 4.86 -1.97
N PRO A 327 -43.91 3.85 -2.86
CA PRO A 327 -43.79 4.08 -4.30
C PRO A 327 -45.08 4.56 -4.99
N ASP A 328 -46.24 4.51 -4.32
CA ASP A 328 -47.56 4.79 -4.94
C ASP A 328 -48.24 6.09 -4.45
N GLN A 329 -47.48 7.08 -4.00
CA GLN A 329 -48.03 8.40 -3.64
C GLN A 329 -47.35 9.50 -4.47
N ASN A 330 -47.89 9.75 -5.66
CA ASN A 330 -47.69 11.00 -6.39
C ASN A 330 -48.69 12.05 -5.90
#